data_AF-W0A8G2-F1
#
_entry.id   AF-W0A8G2-F1
#
_cell.length_a   1.000
_cell.length_b   1.000
_cell.length_c   1.000
_cell.angle_alpha   90.00
_cell.angle_beta   90.00
_cell.angle_gamma   90.00
#
_symmetry.space_group_name_H-M   'P 1'
#
loop_
_entity.id
_entity.type
_entity.pdbx_description
1 polymer ?
#
loop_
_entity_poly.entity_id
_entity_poly.type
_entity_poly.pdbx_seq_one_letter_code
_entity_poly.pdbx_strand_id
1 'polypeptide(L)'
;MTGATGHAVQVRDAVASVRRTQDRLIVSNWADETLLAGERFDTVLADYLLGAIEGFAPYFQEALFKRLRPHVGGRLYLTGLEPYVHEEPATPAGRMVWEIGRFRDACLMLAGERAYREYPMGWVTAQLEAAGFRILAGKHFPIRYKARFVNGQIDMCAPRLARLEDRTLADAMTARGEALRARGLEMVEAEDGLRHGHDYVIAAEPV
;
A
#
# COMPACT_ATOMS: atom_id res chain seq x y z
N MET A 1 3.48 8.84 -10.77
CA MET A 1 4.70 9.27 -10.05
C MET A 1 5.14 8.14 -9.12
N THR A 2 6.43 7.95 -8.89
CA THR A 2 6.92 6.93 -7.93
C THR A 2 8.20 7.40 -7.23
N GLY A 3 8.43 6.95 -5.99
CA GLY A 3 9.66 7.20 -5.26
C GLY A 3 10.83 6.27 -5.63
N ALA A 4 10.61 5.27 -6.49
CA ALA A 4 11.60 4.24 -6.80
C ALA A 4 11.89 4.13 -8.31
N THR A 5 13.17 4.23 -8.67
CA THR A 5 13.64 4.11 -10.07
C THR A 5 13.27 2.76 -10.69
N GLY A 6 13.40 1.66 -9.94
CA GLY A 6 13.05 0.32 -10.42
C GLY A 6 11.56 0.20 -10.77
N HIS A 7 10.68 0.79 -9.96
CA HIS A 7 9.25 0.81 -10.24
C HIS A 7 8.92 1.72 -11.44
N ALA A 8 9.64 2.82 -11.62
CA ALA A 8 9.48 3.69 -12.79
C ALA A 8 9.80 2.98 -14.10
N VAL A 9 10.84 2.13 -14.12
CA VAL A 9 11.18 1.24 -15.24
C VAL A 9 10.03 0.29 -15.54
N GLN A 10 9.54 -0.43 -14.51
CA GLN A 10 8.43 -1.37 -14.67
C GLN A 10 7.16 -0.70 -15.22
N VAL A 11 6.79 0.47 -14.67
CA VAL A 11 5.62 1.22 -15.16
C VAL A 11 5.83 1.66 -16.60
N ARG A 12 6.99 2.24 -16.93
CA ARG A 12 7.30 2.68 -18.29
C ARG A 12 7.14 1.55 -19.30
N ASP A 13 7.67 0.38 -18.97
CA ASP A 13 7.65 -0.77 -19.86
C ASP A 13 6.22 -1.34 -19.97
N ALA A 14 5.46 -1.37 -18.87
CA ALA A 14 4.08 -1.84 -18.85
C ALA A 14 3.10 -0.96 -19.65
N VAL A 15 3.33 0.35 -19.70
CA VAL A 15 2.45 1.29 -20.44
C VAL A 15 2.96 1.62 -21.83
N ALA A 16 4.09 1.05 -22.27
CA ALA A 16 4.79 1.47 -23.49
C ALA A 16 3.89 1.50 -24.74
N SER A 17 2.96 0.55 -24.87
CA SER A 17 2.05 0.44 -26.02
C SER A 17 0.87 1.41 -25.99
N VAL A 18 0.54 1.98 -24.83
CA VAL A 18 -0.65 2.83 -24.62
C VAL A 18 -0.30 4.25 -24.18
N ARG A 19 0.98 4.52 -23.90
CA ARG A 19 1.48 5.81 -23.44
C ARG A 19 1.42 6.85 -24.55
N ARG A 20 0.92 8.04 -24.22
CA ARG A 20 0.83 9.19 -25.12
C ARG A 20 2.10 10.03 -25.03
N THR A 21 2.37 10.84 -26.05
CA THR A 21 3.57 11.70 -26.10
C THR A 21 3.64 12.70 -24.95
N GLN A 22 2.50 13.21 -24.50
CA GLN A 22 2.41 14.14 -23.38
C GLN A 22 2.55 13.50 -21.99
N ASP A 23 2.48 12.16 -21.89
CA ASP A 23 2.51 11.49 -20.60
C ASP A 23 3.93 11.52 -20.02
N ARG A 24 4.07 11.99 -18.78
CA ARG A 24 5.34 12.11 -18.06
C ARG A 24 5.41 11.12 -16.91
N LEU A 25 6.52 10.39 -16.81
CA LEU A 25 6.86 9.60 -15.63
C LEU A 25 7.89 10.37 -14.81
N ILE A 26 7.48 10.76 -13.61
CA ILE A 26 8.32 11.52 -12.68
C ILE A 26 8.69 10.60 -11.52
N VAL A 27 10.00 10.53 -11.25
CA VAL A 27 10.58 9.87 -10.08
C VAL A 27 11.05 10.95 -9.13
N SER A 28 10.41 11.04 -7.98
CA SER A 28 10.78 12.01 -6.93
C SER A 28 10.14 11.61 -5.60
N ASN A 29 10.50 12.33 -4.54
CA ASN A 29 9.98 12.17 -3.20
C ASN A 29 8.95 13.29 -2.91
N TRP A 30 7.82 12.95 -2.29
CA TRP A 30 6.83 13.96 -1.86
C TRP A 30 7.34 14.96 -0.84
N ALA A 31 8.42 14.63 -0.12
CA ALA A 31 9.11 15.56 0.77
C ALA A 31 9.93 16.63 0.01
N ASP A 32 10.14 16.48 -1.31
CA ASP A 32 10.76 17.52 -2.14
C ASP A 32 9.75 18.64 -2.41
N GLU A 33 10.04 19.84 -1.93
CA GLU A 33 9.20 21.02 -2.09
C GLU A 33 9.10 21.49 -3.55
N THR A 34 10.09 21.16 -4.38
CA THR A 34 10.13 21.57 -5.78
C THR A 34 9.36 20.62 -6.71
N LEU A 35 9.02 19.42 -6.22
CA LEU A 35 8.25 18.44 -6.98
C LEU A 35 6.91 19.03 -7.44
N LEU A 36 6.64 18.99 -8.74
CA LEU A 36 5.41 19.50 -9.34
C LEU A 36 5.18 21.01 -9.10
N ALA A 37 6.22 21.79 -8.81
CA ALA A 37 6.08 23.23 -8.60
C ALA A 37 5.40 23.90 -9.82
N GLY A 38 4.32 24.66 -9.55
CA GLY A 38 3.51 25.32 -10.58
C GLY A 38 2.56 24.41 -11.36
N GLU A 39 2.60 23.09 -11.16
CA GLU A 39 1.70 22.14 -11.82
C GLU A 39 0.37 22.04 -11.05
N ARG A 40 -0.74 22.04 -11.79
CA ARG A 40 -2.09 21.86 -11.25
C ARG A 40 -2.91 21.02 -12.24
N PHE A 41 -3.65 20.04 -11.72
CA PHE A 41 -4.34 19.03 -12.52
C PHE A 41 -5.84 19.01 -12.23
N ASP A 42 -6.66 18.90 -13.28
CA ASP A 42 -8.12 18.80 -13.13
C ASP A 42 -8.56 17.55 -12.38
N THR A 43 -7.81 16.46 -12.53
CA THR A 43 -8.04 15.19 -11.83
C THR A 43 -6.73 14.61 -11.32
N VAL A 44 -6.71 14.23 -10.05
CA VAL A 44 -5.59 13.57 -9.38
C VAL A 44 -6.07 12.23 -8.84
N LEU A 45 -5.36 11.16 -9.18
CA LEU A 45 -5.52 9.84 -8.58
C LEU A 45 -4.33 9.56 -7.67
N ALA A 46 -4.56 9.52 -6.37
CA ALA A 46 -3.61 9.13 -5.35
C ALA A 46 -3.83 7.66 -4.98
N ASP A 47 -3.25 6.76 -5.78
CA ASP A 47 -3.44 5.31 -5.64
C ASP A 47 -2.49 4.72 -4.59
N TYR A 48 -3.03 4.24 -3.46
CA TYR A 48 -2.29 3.72 -2.28
C TYR A 48 -1.15 4.63 -1.80
N LEU A 49 -1.24 5.92 -2.08
CA LEU A 49 -0.12 6.85 -1.89
C LEU A 49 0.27 7.01 -0.42
N LEU A 50 -0.74 7.14 0.45
CA LEU A 50 -0.54 7.42 1.88
C LEU A 50 0.23 6.30 2.58
N GLY A 51 -0.11 5.04 2.31
CA GLY A 51 0.61 3.90 2.90
C GLY A 51 2.00 3.73 2.32
N ALA A 52 2.15 3.93 0.99
CA ALA A 52 3.42 3.79 0.30
C ALA A 52 4.47 4.81 0.76
N ILE A 53 4.07 6.00 1.25
CA ILE A 53 5.00 7.07 1.59
C ILE A 53 5.91 6.75 2.79
N GLU A 54 5.50 5.84 3.70
CA GLU A 54 6.29 5.50 4.90
C GLU A 54 7.69 5.00 4.54
N GLY A 55 7.83 4.32 3.40
CA GLY A 55 9.13 3.82 2.91
C GLY A 55 10.03 4.88 2.29
N PHE A 56 9.51 6.07 1.95
CA PHE A 56 10.24 7.12 1.22
C PHE A 56 10.37 8.43 1.99
N ALA A 57 9.35 8.81 2.75
CA ALA A 57 9.34 9.99 3.62
C ALA A 57 8.64 9.64 4.94
N PRO A 58 9.37 9.05 5.90
CA PRO A 58 8.82 8.68 7.20
C PRO A 58 8.20 9.90 7.91
N TYR A 59 7.05 9.70 8.55
CA TYR A 59 6.28 10.73 9.27
C TYR A 59 5.70 11.85 8.40
N PHE A 60 5.77 11.76 7.07
CA PHE A 60 5.26 12.78 6.16
C PHE A 60 3.73 12.71 5.95
N GLN A 61 3.05 11.71 6.50
CA GLN A 61 1.62 11.47 6.29
C GLN A 61 0.74 12.66 6.71
N GLU A 62 1.11 13.35 7.79
CA GLU A 62 0.40 14.56 8.25
C GLU A 62 0.56 15.75 7.29
N ALA A 63 1.70 15.85 6.61
CA ALA A 63 2.00 16.90 5.65
C ALA A 63 1.53 16.58 4.23
N LEU A 64 1.35 15.29 3.91
CA LEU A 64 1.08 14.79 2.57
C LEU A 64 -0.11 15.49 1.91
N PHE A 65 -1.26 15.57 2.57
CA PHE A 65 -2.45 16.15 1.96
C PHE A 65 -2.35 17.66 1.78
N LYS A 66 -1.68 18.36 2.70
CA LYS A 66 -1.36 19.79 2.53
C LYS A 66 -0.44 20.00 1.33
N ARG A 67 0.55 19.12 1.15
CA ARG A 67 1.47 19.14 0.01
C ARG A 67 0.78 18.81 -1.31
N LEU A 68 -0.21 17.91 -1.30
CA LEU A 68 -0.99 17.49 -2.45
C LEU A 68 -2.02 18.55 -2.87
N ARG A 69 -2.62 19.25 -1.91
CA ARG A 69 -3.70 20.22 -2.09
C ARG A 69 -3.50 21.23 -3.23
N PRO A 70 -2.36 21.93 -3.38
CA PRO A 70 -2.19 22.92 -4.45
C PRO A 70 -2.23 22.32 -5.87
N HIS A 71 -1.93 21.02 -6.01
CA HIS A 71 -1.91 20.34 -7.31
C HIS A 71 -3.29 19.84 -7.76
N VAL A 72 -4.28 19.82 -6.87
CA VAL A 72 -5.64 19.40 -7.20
C VAL A 72 -6.45 20.61 -7.65
N GLY A 73 -6.79 20.66 -8.93
CA GLY A 73 -7.62 21.69 -9.55
C GLY A 73 -9.11 21.40 -9.48
N GLY A 74 -9.51 20.15 -9.69
CA GLY A 74 -10.91 19.72 -9.71
C GLY A 74 -11.20 18.56 -8.77
N ARG A 75 -10.81 17.33 -9.14
CA ARG A 75 -11.17 16.11 -8.40
C ARG A 75 -9.94 15.37 -7.90
N LEU A 76 -9.93 15.01 -6.62
CA LEU A 76 -9.04 14.02 -6.04
C LEU A 76 -9.80 12.71 -5.87
N TYR A 77 -9.21 11.62 -6.37
CA TYR A 77 -9.56 10.26 -5.99
C TYR A 77 -8.40 9.68 -5.19
N LEU A 78 -8.66 9.23 -3.97
CA LEU A 78 -7.68 8.59 -3.11
C LEU A 78 -8.11 7.15 -2.87
N THR A 79 -7.19 6.21 -3.04
CA THR A 79 -7.40 4.80 -2.66
C THR A 79 -6.51 4.44 -1.47
N GLY A 80 -6.97 3.50 -0.65
CA GLY A 80 -6.20 2.95 0.45
C GLY A 80 -6.83 1.67 0.98
N LEU A 81 -6.19 1.09 1.99
CA LEU A 81 -6.59 -0.16 2.63
C LEU A 81 -6.94 0.09 4.09
N GLU A 82 -8.03 -0.50 4.58
CA GLU A 82 -8.30 -0.55 6.02
C GLU A 82 -7.21 -1.36 6.74
N PRO A 83 -6.73 -0.92 7.91
CA PRO A 83 -5.71 -1.69 8.64
C PRO A 83 -6.18 -3.10 8.98
N TYR A 84 -5.32 -4.09 8.73
CA TYR A 84 -5.69 -5.52 8.85
C TYR A 84 -4.71 -6.36 9.70
N VAL A 85 -3.67 -5.74 10.28
CA VAL A 85 -2.62 -6.44 11.07
C VAL A 85 -2.63 -6.11 12.57
N HIS A 86 -3.47 -5.17 13.00
CA HIS A 86 -3.48 -4.66 14.38
C HIS A 86 -4.35 -5.48 15.31
N GLU A 87 -5.58 -5.81 14.90
CA GLU A 87 -6.55 -6.54 15.70
C GLU A 87 -6.74 -7.95 15.14
N GLU A 88 -6.83 -8.94 16.03
CA GLU A 88 -7.04 -10.33 15.62
C GLU A 88 -8.47 -10.51 15.08
N PRO A 89 -8.66 -11.01 13.84
CA PRO A 89 -9.98 -11.17 13.27
C PRO A 89 -10.77 -12.36 13.86
N ALA A 90 -12.09 -12.23 13.91
CA ALA A 90 -12.98 -13.29 14.40
C ALA A 90 -13.12 -14.48 13.42
N THR A 91 -12.93 -14.25 12.12
CA THR A 91 -13.12 -15.29 11.08
C THR A 91 -11.83 -16.06 10.82
N PRO A 92 -11.91 -17.37 10.46
CA PRO A 92 -10.73 -18.14 10.06
C PRO A 92 -9.96 -17.50 8.89
N ALA A 93 -10.67 -17.09 7.83
CA ALA A 93 -10.06 -16.41 6.69
C ALA A 93 -9.39 -15.08 7.08
N GLY A 94 -10.01 -14.32 7.99
CA GLY A 94 -9.41 -13.10 8.53
C GLY A 94 -8.13 -13.38 9.32
N ARG A 95 -8.14 -14.38 10.22
CA ARG A 95 -6.93 -14.80 10.95
C ARG A 95 -5.81 -15.22 10.01
N MET A 96 -6.12 -15.90 8.91
CA MET A 96 -5.10 -16.26 7.91
C MET A 96 -4.44 -15.02 7.29
N VAL A 97 -5.23 -14.06 6.83
CA VAL A 97 -4.72 -12.80 6.25
C VAL A 97 -3.90 -12.00 7.27
N TRP A 98 -4.40 -11.93 8.50
CA TRP A 98 -3.75 -11.27 9.63
C TRP A 98 -2.41 -11.95 9.99
N GLU A 99 -2.36 -13.27 10.10
CA GLU A 99 -1.14 -14.04 10.37
C GLU A 99 -0.09 -13.80 9.27
N ILE A 100 -0.49 -13.83 7.99
CA ILE A 100 0.39 -13.56 6.84
C ILE A 100 0.94 -12.13 6.90
N GLY A 101 0.07 -11.14 7.17
CA GLY A 101 0.48 -9.74 7.29
C GLY A 101 1.48 -9.51 8.43
N ARG A 102 1.22 -10.10 9.60
CA ARG A 102 2.13 -10.02 10.76
C ARG A 102 3.46 -10.72 10.53
N PHE A 103 3.43 -11.87 9.85
CA PHE A 103 4.65 -12.57 9.45
C PHE A 103 5.50 -11.69 8.52
N ARG A 104 4.90 -11.09 7.50
CA ARG A 104 5.58 -10.13 6.62
C ARG A 104 6.21 -9.00 7.41
N ASP A 105 5.44 -8.36 8.29
CA ASP A 105 5.92 -7.22 9.07
C ASP A 105 7.09 -7.61 9.99
N ALA A 106 7.05 -8.81 10.58
CA ALA A 106 8.17 -9.34 11.35
C ALA A 106 9.43 -9.53 10.49
N CYS A 107 9.29 -10.10 9.28
CA CYS A 107 10.41 -10.26 8.35
C CYS A 107 10.99 -8.90 7.90
N LEU A 108 10.14 -7.89 7.70
CA LEU A 108 10.59 -6.53 7.38
C LEU A 108 11.41 -5.93 8.53
N MET A 109 10.87 -5.97 9.75
CA MET A 109 11.55 -5.42 10.92
C MET A 109 12.90 -6.09 11.20
N LEU A 110 12.97 -7.43 11.10
CA LEU A 110 14.22 -8.18 11.30
C LEU A 110 15.27 -7.86 10.23
N ALA A 111 14.84 -7.51 9.01
CA ALA A 111 15.74 -7.10 7.93
C ALA A 111 16.15 -5.61 7.99
N GLY A 112 15.79 -4.89 9.07
CA GLY A 112 16.06 -3.47 9.23
C GLY A 112 15.18 -2.56 8.36
N GLU A 113 14.07 -3.08 7.85
CA GLU A 113 13.10 -2.34 7.03
C GLU A 113 11.87 -1.90 7.84
N ARG A 114 11.12 -0.94 7.31
CA ARG A 114 9.86 -0.48 7.89
C ARG A 114 8.70 -1.32 7.38
N ALA A 115 7.79 -1.67 8.29
CA ALA A 115 6.49 -2.23 7.91
C ALA A 115 5.63 -1.16 7.22
N TYR A 116 4.77 -1.61 6.30
CA TYR A 116 3.75 -0.75 5.72
C TYR A 116 2.77 -0.29 6.81
N ARG A 117 2.24 0.92 6.66
CA ARG A 117 1.20 1.46 7.53
C ARG A 117 -0.02 1.80 6.71
N GLU A 118 -1.10 1.13 7.02
CA GLU A 118 -2.41 1.45 6.48
C GLU A 118 -3.17 2.33 7.47
N TYR A 119 -4.09 3.14 6.96
CA TYR A 119 -4.82 4.14 7.75
C TYR A 119 -6.32 3.98 7.53
N PRO A 120 -7.15 4.01 8.59
CA PRO A 120 -8.59 3.86 8.44
C PRO A 120 -9.19 4.97 7.57
N MET A 121 -10.20 4.65 6.74
CA MET A 121 -10.83 5.64 5.85
C MET A 121 -11.33 6.86 6.63
N GLY A 122 -11.87 6.65 7.84
CA GLY A 122 -12.35 7.73 8.70
C GLY A 122 -11.24 8.71 9.12
N TRP A 123 -10.05 8.20 9.43
CA TRP A 123 -8.90 9.05 9.76
C TRP A 123 -8.45 9.83 8.51
N VAL A 124 -8.36 9.17 7.36
CA VAL A 124 -7.95 9.81 6.11
C VAL A 124 -8.92 10.91 5.69
N THR A 125 -10.22 10.68 5.86
CA THR A 125 -11.28 11.67 5.62
C THR A 125 -11.04 12.94 6.45
N ALA A 126 -10.83 12.79 7.76
CA ALA A 126 -10.56 13.92 8.65
C ALA A 126 -9.28 14.69 8.26
N GLN A 127 -8.23 13.99 7.82
CA GLN A 127 -6.98 14.63 7.40
C GLN A 127 -7.12 15.37 6.06
N LEU A 128 -7.93 14.85 5.13
CA LEU A 128 -8.25 15.55 3.89
C LEU A 128 -9.02 16.84 4.18
N GLU A 129 -10.04 16.78 5.04
CA GLU A 129 -10.79 17.97 5.45
C GLU A 129 -9.89 19.02 6.11
N ALA A 130 -9.03 18.60 7.03
CA ALA A 130 -8.04 19.47 7.66
C ALA A 130 -7.02 20.07 6.67
N ALA A 131 -6.81 19.44 5.52
CA ALA A 131 -5.96 19.93 4.44
C ALA A 131 -6.69 20.81 3.41
N GLY A 132 -7.96 21.17 3.66
CA GLY A 132 -8.73 22.05 2.78
C GLY A 132 -9.38 21.33 1.60
N PHE A 133 -9.79 20.08 1.80
CA PHE A 133 -10.63 19.35 0.87
C PHE A 133 -12.07 19.22 1.38
N ARG A 134 -13.03 19.19 0.46
CA ARG A 134 -14.41 18.81 0.71
C ARG A 134 -14.63 17.39 0.24
N ILE A 135 -15.12 16.54 1.14
CA ILE A 135 -15.41 15.14 0.82
C ILE A 135 -16.73 15.06 0.05
N LEU A 136 -16.73 14.33 -1.06
CA LEU A 136 -17.89 14.15 -1.93
C LEU A 136 -18.49 12.76 -1.78
N ALA A 137 -17.65 11.75 -1.67
CA ALA A 137 -18.06 10.38 -1.42
C ALA A 137 -16.91 9.57 -0.82
N GLY A 138 -17.25 8.59 0.02
CA GLY A 138 -16.36 7.53 0.48
C GLY A 138 -17.04 6.19 0.27
N LYS A 139 -16.30 5.19 -0.19
CA LYS A 139 -16.83 3.84 -0.38
C LYS A 139 -15.78 2.78 -0.07
N HIS A 140 -16.19 1.80 0.73
CA HIS A 140 -15.45 0.57 0.96
C HIS A 140 -15.74 -0.49 -0.10
N PHE A 141 -14.72 -1.28 -0.41
CA PHE A 141 -14.75 -2.40 -1.35
C PHE A 141 -14.20 -3.64 -0.62
N PRO A 142 -15.02 -4.67 -0.36
CA PRO A 142 -14.56 -5.85 0.36
C PRO A 142 -13.51 -6.62 -0.45
N ILE A 143 -12.48 -7.10 0.25
CA ILE A 143 -11.37 -7.80 -0.41
C ILE A 143 -11.57 -9.31 -0.33
N ARG A 144 -11.19 -9.98 -1.42
CA ARG A 144 -11.07 -11.43 -1.52
C ARG A 144 -9.65 -11.77 -1.97
N TYR A 145 -8.78 -12.09 -1.02
CA TYR A 145 -7.40 -12.43 -1.31
C TYR A 145 -7.30 -13.83 -1.94
N LYS A 146 -6.52 -13.94 -3.02
CA LYS A 146 -6.32 -15.18 -3.78
C LYS A 146 -4.89 -15.70 -3.60
N ALA A 147 -4.57 -16.81 -4.25
CA ALA A 147 -3.24 -17.42 -4.23
C ALA A 147 -2.11 -16.43 -4.54
N ARG A 148 -2.33 -15.47 -5.45
CA ARG A 148 -1.35 -14.41 -5.77
C ARG A 148 -0.97 -13.57 -4.53
N PHE A 149 -1.94 -13.25 -3.68
CA PHE A 149 -1.66 -12.53 -2.43
C PHE A 149 -0.83 -13.40 -1.50
N VAL A 150 -1.26 -14.63 -1.22
CA VAL A 150 -0.56 -15.55 -0.30
C VAL A 150 0.90 -15.73 -0.75
N ASN A 151 1.11 -16.10 -2.02
CA ASN A 151 2.44 -16.28 -2.57
C ASN A 151 3.25 -14.98 -2.51
N GLY A 152 2.70 -13.87 -2.99
CA GLY A 152 3.41 -12.60 -3.03
C GLY A 152 3.86 -12.10 -1.65
N GLN A 153 3.05 -12.30 -0.59
CA GLN A 153 3.42 -11.91 0.76
C GLN A 153 4.53 -12.78 1.36
N ILE A 154 4.62 -14.07 0.99
CA ILE A 154 5.70 -14.95 1.46
C ILE A 154 6.96 -14.78 0.60
N ASP A 155 6.83 -14.69 -0.72
CA ASP A 155 7.94 -14.53 -1.65
C ASP A 155 8.74 -13.25 -1.38
N MET A 156 8.07 -12.16 -0.99
CA MET A 156 8.76 -10.92 -0.63
C MET A 156 9.63 -11.05 0.62
N CYS A 157 9.36 -12.01 1.51
CA CYS A 157 10.14 -12.25 2.72
C CYS A 157 11.46 -12.99 2.44
N ALA A 158 11.50 -13.85 1.42
CA ALA A 158 12.67 -14.67 1.10
C ALA A 158 14.00 -13.89 0.97
N PRO A 159 14.11 -12.83 0.13
CA PRO A 159 15.36 -12.06 0.02
C PRO A 159 15.71 -11.26 1.28
N ARG A 160 14.76 -11.04 2.20
CA ARG A 160 14.98 -10.38 3.49
C ARG A 160 15.57 -11.37 4.49
N LEU A 161 14.98 -12.55 4.61
CA LEU A 161 15.47 -13.63 5.46
C LEU A 161 16.86 -14.12 5.03
N ALA A 162 17.16 -14.09 3.72
CA ALA A 162 18.48 -14.42 3.20
C ALA A 162 19.60 -13.49 3.72
N ARG A 163 19.27 -12.26 4.13
CA ARG A 163 20.23 -11.26 4.65
C ARG A 163 20.45 -11.35 6.16
N LEU A 164 19.70 -12.19 6.87
CA LEU A 164 19.90 -12.35 8.31
C LEU A 164 21.21 -13.09 8.61
N GLU A 165 21.99 -12.55 9.54
CA GLU A 165 23.22 -13.15 10.06
C GLU A 165 22.92 -14.44 10.85
N ASP A 166 21.88 -14.41 11.69
CA ASP A 166 21.39 -15.59 12.41
C ASP A 166 20.66 -16.53 11.43
N ARG A 167 21.40 -17.55 10.99
CA ARG A 167 20.89 -18.57 10.07
C ARG A 167 19.83 -19.48 10.70
N THR A 168 19.94 -19.75 12.00
CA THR A 168 18.94 -20.58 12.69
C THR A 168 17.58 -19.88 12.71
N LEU A 169 17.58 -18.57 12.99
CA LEU A 169 16.39 -17.74 12.92
C LEU A 169 15.85 -17.66 11.48
N ALA A 170 16.72 -17.42 10.50
CA ALA A 170 16.33 -17.33 9.09
C ALA A 170 15.63 -18.60 8.60
N ASP A 171 16.16 -19.77 8.94
CA ASP A 171 15.62 -21.07 8.53
C ASP A 171 14.27 -21.34 9.23
N ALA A 172 14.16 -21.03 10.53
CA ALA A 172 12.90 -21.14 11.27
C ALA A 172 11.80 -20.21 10.70
N MET A 173 12.15 -18.97 10.35
CA MET A 173 11.21 -18.03 9.72
C MET A 173 10.82 -18.47 8.32
N THR A 174 11.75 -19.03 7.54
CA THR A 174 11.46 -19.58 6.22
C THR A 174 10.46 -20.73 6.31
N ALA A 175 10.70 -21.69 7.22
CA ALA A 175 9.78 -22.80 7.47
C ALA A 175 8.39 -22.32 7.92
N ARG A 176 8.33 -21.28 8.78
CA ARG A 176 7.06 -20.66 9.19
C ARG A 176 6.32 -20.03 8.01
N GLY A 177 7.03 -19.34 7.12
CA GLY A 177 6.45 -18.73 5.92
C GLY A 177 5.84 -19.78 4.98
N GLU A 178 6.55 -20.88 4.75
CA GLU A 178 6.02 -21.98 3.91
C GLU A 178 4.85 -22.72 4.56
N ALA A 179 4.85 -22.88 5.89
CA ALA A 179 3.69 -23.42 6.60
C ALA A 179 2.47 -22.49 6.50
N LEU A 180 2.66 -21.16 6.54
CA LEU A 180 1.60 -20.19 6.29
C LEU A 180 1.10 -20.26 4.84
N ARG A 181 2.03 -20.37 3.88
CA ARG A 181 1.70 -20.52 2.45
C ARG A 181 0.81 -21.72 2.23
N ALA A 182 1.20 -22.90 2.72
CA ALA A 182 0.45 -24.14 2.55
C ALA A 182 -0.99 -24.00 3.10
N ARG A 183 -1.12 -23.58 4.36
CA ARG A 183 -2.44 -23.37 5.00
C ARG A 183 -3.28 -22.32 4.27
N GLY A 184 -2.65 -21.23 3.83
CA GLY A 184 -3.34 -20.14 3.12
C GLY A 184 -3.85 -20.56 1.75
N LEU A 185 -3.05 -21.34 1.00
CA LEU A 185 -3.45 -21.85 -0.31
C LEU A 185 -4.57 -22.89 -0.21
N GLU A 186 -4.52 -23.79 0.78
CA GLU A 186 -5.60 -24.74 1.06
C GLU A 186 -6.92 -24.02 1.34
N MET A 187 -6.91 -22.99 2.19
CA MET A 187 -8.11 -22.17 2.46
C MET A 187 -8.59 -21.41 1.22
N VAL A 188 -7.67 -20.88 0.41
CA VAL A 188 -8.03 -20.19 -0.85
C VAL A 188 -8.76 -21.14 -1.80
N GLU A 189 -8.29 -22.39 -1.92
CA GLU A 189 -8.92 -23.41 -2.75
C GLU A 189 -10.30 -23.81 -2.21
N ALA A 190 -10.41 -24.02 -0.89
CA ALA A 190 -11.65 -24.44 -0.25
C ALA A 190 -12.76 -23.36 -0.28
N GLU A 191 -12.40 -22.08 -0.12
CA GLU A 191 -13.36 -20.99 0.09
C GLU A 191 -13.53 -20.05 -1.12
N ASP A 192 -12.85 -20.35 -2.24
CA ASP A 192 -12.64 -19.41 -3.33
C ASP A 192 -12.06 -18.08 -2.81
N GLY A 193 -10.99 -18.16 -2.04
CA GLY A 193 -10.24 -17.00 -1.53
C GLY A 193 -10.63 -16.52 -0.13
N LEU A 194 -9.69 -15.81 0.49
CA LEU A 194 -9.78 -15.34 1.88
C LEU A 194 -10.54 -14.00 1.91
N ARG A 195 -11.74 -14.00 2.49
CA ARG A 195 -12.59 -12.80 2.61
C ARG A 195 -12.27 -12.06 3.89
N HIS A 196 -11.53 -10.96 3.77
CA HIS A 196 -11.16 -10.12 4.90
C HIS A 196 -10.73 -8.74 4.43
N GLY A 197 -10.95 -7.71 5.25
CA GLY A 197 -10.51 -6.35 4.95
C GLY A 197 -11.33 -5.65 3.85
N HIS A 198 -11.07 -4.36 3.72
CA HIS A 198 -11.69 -3.50 2.72
C HIS A 198 -10.65 -2.54 2.15
N ASP A 199 -10.63 -2.42 0.83
CA ASP A 199 -10.09 -1.22 0.21
C ASP A 199 -11.11 -0.11 0.36
N TYR A 200 -10.67 1.13 0.27
CA TYR A 200 -11.57 2.27 0.19
C TYR A 200 -11.17 3.24 -0.91
N VAL A 201 -12.17 3.94 -1.44
CA VAL A 201 -12.00 5.06 -2.36
C VAL A 201 -12.68 6.29 -1.77
N ILE A 202 -11.97 7.40 -1.71
CA ILE A 202 -12.48 8.71 -1.33
C ILE A 202 -12.43 9.61 -2.57
N ALA A 203 -13.56 10.22 -2.91
CA ALA A 203 -13.65 11.30 -3.86
C ALA A 203 -13.76 12.63 -3.09
N ALA A 204 -12.87 13.57 -3.38
CA ALA A 204 -12.81 14.87 -2.73
C ALA A 204 -12.47 15.98 -3.73
N GLU A 205 -12.75 17.22 -3.37
CA GLU A 205 -12.40 18.38 -4.18
C GLU A 205 -11.75 19.48 -3.33
N PRO A 206 -10.91 20.32 -3.93
CA PRO A 206 -10.29 21.46 -3.23
C PRO A 206 -11.36 22.49 -2.78
N VAL A 207 -11.27 22.97 -1.53
CA VAL A 207 -12.06 24.11 -1.03
C VAL A 207 -11.40 25.44 -1.37
#